data_AF-A0A1M2W0L1-F1
#
_entry.id   AF-A0A1M2W0L1-F1
#
_cell.length_a   1.000
_cell.length_b   1.000
_cell.length_c   1.000
_cell.angle_alpha   90.00
_cell.angle_beta   90.00
_cell.angle_gamma   90.00
#
_symmetry.space_group_name_H-M   'P 1'
#
loop_
_entity.id
_entity.type
_entity.pdbx_description
1 polymer ?
#
loop_
_entity_poly.entity_id
_entity_poly.type
_entity_poly.pdbx_seq_one_letter_code
_entity_poly.pdbx_strand_id
1 'polypeptide(L)'
;MHTISLTSEQRNRSMRFIISDLRAVFQSCASWMSFLNLPRFFATVLDPLRRTEMQPSLLLSILALGVLAQSSELERGAKGRQRALKLLDMAHGALQSSLAAGWVDVGLAQSGWMIMYFELNSHPLQSWDRSQSAMLLLDSLVRLFSLTSLDAGQHRKGTAGSIALESLRHSISGNRDIIMYPPTTSISEMVTQPTINLWPPQPQPSLPQFNVHGQFNPQPNPQVFQQPIPNPFYSTSLDPLDPILPRVHGSSSTMPPATAGPSSGHRPSPPHTHTHAHAHTHSHPPREERGCDCARLSLKANWPSVKEFAPTWATTIMWPANLSEAEFRKEECRRLVWSSVAMIANMNAYASVTPQGIIETGVLFVREFENFALQTPSETLALSGLPIQVDDVWSLNLRAMLLLHACLRVRASPTLSGAQRAEFAVRAWLEIDDIEKRLERHTCGLTSNYGFASVEMLFSLRLCVSYEFKRFIPQITTTGSALFYRDKAESYLRYLAVAFKSVWDGIRTATPGDKELNHRKVLFIFWFMSGIKKCIVLWEADSTLTLALTTACQSASYLEYFLMYWPATRLRQIWQGIRYQLVEACFKAGLPPPSAAIPRPIPRNDAASVAAGTAPQ
;
A
#
# COMPACT_ATOMS: atom_id res chain seq x y z
N MET A 1 -45.41 10.73 -11.92
CA MET A 1 -44.32 10.25 -11.06
C MET A 1 -43.84 11.40 -10.19
N HIS A 2 -44.02 11.31 -8.88
CA HIS A 2 -43.47 12.31 -7.97
C HIS A 2 -41.95 12.15 -7.97
N THR A 3 -41.24 13.08 -8.61
CA THR A 3 -39.79 13.27 -8.39
C THR A 3 -39.59 13.53 -6.91
N ILE A 4 -39.03 12.55 -6.19
CA ILE A 4 -38.63 12.71 -4.79
C ILE A 4 -37.51 13.74 -4.79
N SER A 5 -37.85 15.01 -4.57
CA SER A 5 -36.86 16.07 -4.39
C SER A 5 -36.43 16.06 -2.93
N LEU A 6 -35.17 15.75 -2.67
CA LEU A 6 -34.58 15.87 -1.34
C LEU A 6 -34.62 17.33 -0.89
N THR A 7 -35.03 17.56 0.35
CA THR A 7 -34.97 18.91 0.95
C THR A 7 -33.51 19.35 1.11
N SER A 8 -33.27 20.66 1.23
CA SER A 8 -31.92 21.19 1.47
C SER A 8 -31.27 20.56 2.70
N GLU A 9 -32.05 20.38 3.79
CA GLU A 9 -31.57 19.73 5.01
C GLU A 9 -31.23 18.26 4.81
N GLN A 10 -32.06 17.51 4.08
CA GLN A 10 -31.76 16.12 3.74
C GLN A 10 -30.48 16.00 2.89
N ARG A 11 -30.26 16.92 1.94
CA ARG A 11 -29.03 16.96 1.14
C ARG A 11 -27.81 17.27 2.01
N ASN A 12 -27.89 18.27 2.89
CA ASN A 12 -26.82 18.63 3.80
C ASN A 12 -26.46 17.48 4.75
N ARG A 13 -27.48 16.84 5.34
CA ARG A 13 -27.30 15.65 6.18
C ARG A 13 -26.65 14.50 5.43
N SER A 14 -27.09 14.24 4.20
CA SER A 14 -26.51 13.19 3.34
C SER A 14 -25.05 13.49 2.99
N MET A 15 -24.73 14.75 2.68
CA MET A 15 -23.36 15.19 2.41
C MET A 15 -22.45 14.98 3.62
N ARG A 16 -22.91 15.29 4.84
CA ARG A 16 -22.13 15.01 6.06
C ARG A 16 -21.79 13.52 6.20
N PHE A 17 -22.74 12.63 5.90
CA PHE A 17 -22.47 11.18 5.91
C PHE A 17 -21.47 10.76 4.83
N ILE A 18 -21.63 11.28 3.60
CA ILE A 18 -20.68 11.04 2.50
C ILE A 18 -19.27 11.46 2.92
N ILE A 19 -19.11 12.69 3.41
CA ILE A 19 -17.80 13.20 3.84
C ILE A 19 -17.23 12.39 5.01
N SER A 20 -18.06 11.95 5.95
CA SER A 20 -17.63 11.08 7.05
C SER A 20 -17.09 9.74 6.55
N ASP A 21 -17.79 9.09 5.62
CA ASP A 21 -17.37 7.81 5.05
C ASP A 21 -16.10 7.98 4.19
N LEU A 22 -16.00 9.07 3.41
CA LEU A 22 -14.78 9.42 2.66
C LEU A 22 -13.58 9.63 3.59
N ARG A 23 -13.73 10.37 4.69
CA ARG A 23 -12.64 10.56 5.67
C ARG A 23 -12.21 9.24 6.29
N ALA A 24 -13.16 8.36 6.62
CA ALA A 24 -12.86 7.07 7.23
C ALA A 24 -11.99 6.17 6.34
N VAL A 25 -12.23 6.14 5.01
CA VAL A 25 -11.36 5.38 4.10
C VAL A 25 -9.98 6.01 4.00
N PHE A 26 -9.86 7.32 3.81
CA PHE A 26 -8.54 7.96 3.64
C PHE A 26 -7.66 7.81 4.89
N GLN A 27 -8.25 7.86 6.09
CA GLN A 27 -7.53 7.67 7.35
C GLN A 27 -6.98 6.25 7.56
N SER A 28 -7.59 5.25 6.92
CA SER A 28 -7.26 3.83 7.15
C SER A 28 -6.69 3.10 5.93
N CYS A 29 -6.77 3.70 4.74
CA CYS A 29 -6.33 3.08 3.50
C CYS A 29 -4.81 2.92 3.43
N ALA A 30 -4.36 1.90 2.70
CA ALA A 30 -2.94 1.74 2.44
C ALA A 30 -2.41 2.84 1.47
N SER A 31 -1.10 3.08 1.55
CA SER A 31 -0.42 4.16 0.81
C SER A 31 -0.48 4.01 -0.70
N TRP A 32 -0.70 2.80 -1.21
CA TRP A 32 -0.96 2.52 -2.62
C TRP A 32 -2.21 3.23 -3.18
N MET A 33 -3.08 3.82 -2.36
CA MET A 33 -4.25 4.58 -2.82
C MET A 33 -3.91 6.06 -3.10
N SER A 34 -2.67 6.47 -2.85
CA SER A 34 -2.16 7.84 -3.04
C SER A 34 -2.02 8.29 -4.50
N PHE A 35 -2.64 7.56 -5.44
CA PHE A 35 -2.86 8.03 -6.80
C PHE A 35 -3.93 9.11 -6.89
N LEU A 36 -4.82 9.24 -5.90
CA LEU A 36 -5.78 10.34 -5.84
C LEU A 36 -5.13 11.60 -5.28
N ASN A 37 -5.36 12.73 -5.93
CA ASN A 37 -5.04 14.02 -5.33
C ASN A 37 -6.22 14.47 -4.42
N LEU A 38 -6.06 14.38 -3.10
CA LEU A 38 -7.14 14.68 -2.14
C LEU A 38 -7.72 16.09 -2.30
N PRO A 39 -6.91 17.18 -2.41
CA PRO A 39 -7.46 18.52 -2.63
C PRO A 39 -8.40 18.60 -3.84
N ARG A 40 -7.97 18.06 -4.99
CA ARG A 40 -8.79 18.04 -6.21
C ARG A 40 -10.01 17.13 -6.09
N PHE A 41 -9.83 15.95 -5.50
CA PHE A 41 -10.93 15.01 -5.27
C PHE A 41 -12.05 15.67 -4.45
N PHE A 42 -11.71 16.28 -3.31
CA PHE A 42 -12.71 16.95 -2.49
C PHE A 42 -13.27 18.21 -3.14
N ALA A 43 -12.48 18.96 -3.91
CA ALA A 43 -12.99 20.09 -4.69
C ALA A 43 -14.06 19.63 -5.71
N THR A 44 -13.85 18.50 -6.38
CA THR A 44 -14.85 17.91 -7.29
C THR A 44 -16.07 17.38 -6.55
N VAL A 45 -15.88 16.67 -5.41
CA VAL A 45 -17.00 16.12 -4.63
C VAL A 45 -17.86 17.22 -4.02
N LEU A 46 -17.27 18.30 -3.52
CA LEU A 46 -18.00 19.35 -2.80
C LEU A 46 -18.71 20.32 -3.74
N ASP A 47 -18.19 20.54 -4.95
CA ASP A 47 -18.80 21.40 -5.96
C ASP A 47 -19.92 20.65 -6.71
N PRO A 48 -21.20 21.11 -6.63
CA PRO A 48 -22.32 20.46 -7.31
C PRO A 48 -22.17 20.36 -8.83
N LEU A 49 -21.54 21.33 -9.49
CA LEU A 49 -21.37 21.34 -10.93
C LEU A 49 -20.32 20.31 -11.33
N ARG A 50 -19.16 20.35 -10.68
CA ARG A 50 -18.05 19.41 -10.96
C ARG A 50 -18.39 17.98 -10.55
N ARG A 51 -19.23 17.78 -9.53
CA ARG A 51 -19.69 16.45 -9.12
C ARG A 51 -20.42 15.72 -10.25
N THR A 52 -21.09 16.43 -11.17
CA THR A 52 -21.77 15.80 -12.30
C THR A 52 -20.80 15.17 -13.31
N GLU A 53 -19.55 15.62 -13.33
CA GLU A 53 -18.48 15.07 -14.17
C GLU A 53 -17.79 13.86 -13.53
N MET A 54 -18.10 13.55 -12.26
CA MET A 54 -17.47 12.46 -11.53
C MET A 54 -18.16 11.13 -11.83
N GLN A 55 -17.36 10.11 -12.17
CA GLN A 55 -17.84 8.75 -12.34
C GLN A 55 -18.62 8.26 -11.11
N PRO A 56 -19.91 7.88 -11.25
CA PRO A 56 -20.73 7.47 -10.11
C PRO A 56 -20.20 6.20 -9.43
N SER A 57 -19.66 5.28 -10.24
CA SER A 57 -19.00 4.05 -9.78
C SER A 57 -17.81 4.34 -8.87
N LEU A 58 -17.02 5.37 -9.18
CA LEU A 58 -15.89 5.80 -8.36
C LEU A 58 -16.36 6.27 -6.98
N LEU A 59 -17.34 7.18 -6.93
CA LEU A 59 -17.83 7.68 -5.64
C LEU A 59 -18.47 6.54 -4.81
N LEU A 60 -19.28 5.68 -5.43
CA LEU A 60 -19.94 4.56 -4.76
C LEU A 60 -18.94 3.52 -4.23
N SER A 61 -17.89 3.19 -4.98
CA SER A 61 -16.86 2.25 -4.54
C SER A 61 -16.01 2.80 -3.39
N ILE A 62 -15.67 4.10 -3.41
CA ILE A 62 -14.97 4.75 -2.28
C ILE A 62 -15.88 4.79 -1.05
N LEU A 63 -17.19 5.07 -1.22
CA LEU A 63 -18.15 5.00 -0.11
C LEU A 63 -18.31 3.59 0.43
N ALA A 64 -18.34 2.57 -0.43
CA ALA A 64 -18.36 1.17 -0.02
C ALA A 64 -17.16 0.84 0.87
N LEU A 65 -15.96 1.27 0.48
CA LEU A 65 -14.73 1.16 1.27
C LEU A 65 -14.79 1.95 2.58
N GLY A 66 -15.30 3.18 2.56
CA GLY A 66 -15.44 4.02 3.75
C GLY A 66 -16.38 3.40 4.78
N VAL A 67 -17.52 2.87 4.33
CA VAL A 67 -18.42 2.09 5.17
C VAL A 67 -17.72 0.83 5.66
N LEU A 68 -17.04 0.10 4.77
CA LEU A 68 -16.35 -1.14 5.12
C LEU A 68 -15.32 -0.90 6.22
N ALA A 69 -14.45 0.11 6.10
CA ALA A 69 -13.42 0.45 7.08
C ALA A 69 -13.98 0.68 8.49
N GLN A 70 -15.21 1.19 8.59
CA GLN A 70 -15.93 1.42 9.85
C GLN A 70 -16.77 0.21 10.31
N SER A 71 -16.63 -0.95 9.69
CA SER A 71 -17.51 -2.11 9.90
C SER A 71 -16.90 -3.23 10.77
N SER A 72 -15.89 -2.88 11.57
CA SER A 72 -15.41 -3.73 12.66
C SER A 72 -16.50 -3.91 13.72
N GLU A 73 -16.37 -4.92 14.57
CA GLU A 73 -17.26 -5.15 15.71
C GLU A 73 -17.22 -4.05 16.79
N LEU A 74 -16.24 -3.12 16.74
CA LEU A 74 -16.23 -1.91 17.58
C LEU A 74 -17.16 -0.80 17.09
N GLU A 75 -17.52 -0.83 15.81
CA GLU A 75 -18.23 0.27 15.16
C GLU A 75 -19.53 -0.24 14.54
N ARG A 76 -19.64 -0.28 13.21
CA ARG A 76 -20.88 -0.60 12.51
C ARG A 76 -21.18 -2.11 12.46
N GLY A 77 -20.21 -2.96 12.81
CA GLY A 77 -20.33 -4.41 12.86
C GLY A 77 -20.92 -5.03 11.58
N ALA A 78 -21.68 -6.12 11.76
CA ALA A 78 -22.29 -6.86 10.64
C ALA A 78 -23.20 -6.00 9.74
N LYS A 79 -23.96 -5.07 10.33
CA LYS A 79 -24.84 -4.15 9.56
C LYS A 79 -24.03 -3.23 8.65
N GLY A 80 -22.89 -2.74 9.14
CA GLY A 80 -21.93 -1.98 8.34
C GLY A 80 -21.42 -2.77 7.15
N ARG A 81 -20.96 -4.02 7.38
CA ARG A 81 -20.45 -4.91 6.33
C ARG A 81 -21.52 -5.19 5.25
N GLN A 82 -22.76 -5.43 5.65
CA GLN A 82 -23.87 -5.61 4.71
C GLN A 82 -24.16 -4.34 3.90
N ARG A 83 -24.12 -3.16 4.52
CA ARG A 83 -24.30 -1.88 3.81
C ARG A 83 -23.15 -1.62 2.83
N ALA A 84 -21.92 -1.95 3.21
CA ALA A 84 -20.75 -1.82 2.34
C ALA A 84 -20.90 -2.67 1.08
N LEU A 85 -21.37 -3.92 1.22
CA LEU A 85 -21.67 -4.80 0.08
C LEU A 85 -22.74 -4.20 -0.84
N LYS A 86 -23.84 -3.68 -0.29
CA LYS A 86 -24.88 -3.02 -1.10
C LYS A 86 -24.33 -1.83 -1.90
N LEU A 87 -23.46 -1.02 -1.30
CA LEU A 87 -22.82 0.09 -2.00
C LEU A 87 -21.86 -0.40 -3.10
N LEU A 88 -21.15 -1.51 -2.86
CA LEU A 88 -20.30 -2.13 -3.88
C LEU A 88 -21.13 -2.66 -5.06
N ASP A 89 -22.27 -3.31 -4.79
CA ASP A 89 -23.18 -3.77 -5.85
C ASP A 89 -23.70 -2.59 -6.68
N MET A 90 -24.04 -1.47 -6.04
CA MET A 90 -24.39 -0.23 -6.73
C MET A 90 -23.21 0.33 -7.55
N ALA A 91 -21.98 0.24 -7.04
CA ALA A 91 -20.79 0.69 -7.75
C ALA A 91 -20.55 -0.15 -9.02
N HIS A 92 -20.70 -1.48 -8.95
CA HIS A 92 -20.65 -2.36 -10.10
C HIS A 92 -21.73 -2.02 -11.14
N GLY A 93 -22.98 -1.84 -10.70
CA GLY A 93 -24.08 -1.47 -11.59
C GLY A 93 -23.85 -0.10 -12.26
N ALA A 94 -23.30 0.87 -11.54
CA ALA A 94 -22.92 2.17 -12.08
C ALA A 94 -21.76 2.09 -13.08
N LEU A 95 -20.78 1.22 -12.83
CA LEU A 95 -19.65 0.99 -13.73
C LEU A 95 -20.14 0.39 -15.04
N GLN A 96 -20.98 -0.65 -14.97
CA GLN A 96 -21.59 -1.29 -16.13
C GLN A 96 -22.49 -0.33 -16.91
N SER A 97 -23.30 0.47 -16.21
CA SER A 97 -24.16 1.50 -16.83
C SER A 97 -23.34 2.54 -17.57
N SER A 98 -22.20 2.98 -17.00
CA SER A 98 -21.33 3.98 -17.61
C SER A 98 -20.65 3.44 -18.87
N LEU A 99 -20.17 2.19 -18.84
CA LEU A 99 -19.65 1.50 -20.01
C LEU A 99 -20.71 1.35 -21.11
N ALA A 100 -21.92 0.92 -20.75
CA ALA A 100 -23.03 0.74 -21.70
C ALA A 100 -23.51 2.07 -22.32
N ALA A 101 -23.48 3.15 -21.55
CA ALA A 101 -23.83 4.49 -22.02
C ALA A 101 -22.69 5.19 -22.79
N GLY A 102 -21.50 4.59 -22.88
CA GLY A 102 -20.33 5.20 -23.50
C GLY A 102 -19.68 6.33 -22.68
N TRP A 103 -20.04 6.47 -21.40
CA TRP A 103 -19.37 7.41 -20.49
C TRP A 103 -18.07 6.80 -19.96
N VAL A 104 -17.03 6.85 -20.80
CA VAL A 104 -15.77 6.14 -20.60
C VAL A 104 -14.64 7.14 -20.31
N ASP A 105 -14.20 7.20 -19.05
CA ASP A 105 -13.05 7.99 -18.61
C ASP A 105 -12.23 7.27 -17.52
N VAL A 106 -11.08 7.85 -17.14
CA VAL A 106 -10.15 7.26 -16.15
C VAL A 106 -10.81 6.93 -14.81
N GLY A 107 -11.90 7.61 -14.43
CA GLY A 107 -12.65 7.33 -13.22
C GLY A 107 -13.22 5.90 -13.19
N LEU A 108 -13.43 5.26 -14.34
CA LEU A 108 -13.76 3.83 -14.41
C LEU A 108 -12.59 2.96 -13.93
N ALA A 109 -11.37 3.25 -14.39
CA ALA A 109 -10.16 2.54 -13.94
C ALA A 109 -9.89 2.78 -12.45
N GLN A 110 -10.09 4.02 -11.97
CA GLN A 110 -10.02 4.33 -10.54
C GLN A 110 -11.08 3.55 -9.74
N SER A 111 -12.31 3.44 -10.25
CA SER A 111 -13.36 2.62 -9.63
C SER A 111 -12.99 1.13 -9.62
N GLY A 112 -12.45 0.60 -10.71
CA GLY A 112 -11.92 -0.77 -10.77
C GLY A 112 -10.85 -1.03 -9.71
N TRP A 113 -9.96 -0.05 -9.47
CA TRP A 113 -8.97 -0.11 -8.40
C TRP A 113 -9.62 -0.15 -7.03
N MET A 114 -10.63 0.70 -6.77
CA MET A 114 -11.36 0.71 -5.49
C MET A 114 -12.14 -0.58 -5.23
N ILE A 115 -12.74 -1.16 -6.27
CA ILE A 115 -13.44 -2.46 -6.19
C ILE A 115 -12.44 -3.56 -5.86
N MET A 116 -11.29 -3.62 -6.54
CA MET A 116 -10.26 -4.59 -6.22
C MET A 116 -9.76 -4.43 -4.77
N TYR A 117 -9.50 -3.20 -4.34
CA TYR A 117 -9.12 -2.91 -2.96
C TYR A 117 -10.21 -3.39 -1.97
N PHE A 118 -11.50 -3.24 -2.29
CA PHE A 118 -12.59 -3.75 -1.46
C PHE A 118 -12.54 -5.27 -1.31
N GLU A 119 -12.37 -6.01 -2.41
CA GLU A 119 -12.34 -7.47 -2.41
C GLU A 119 -11.13 -8.06 -1.66
N LEU A 120 -10.07 -7.26 -1.47
CA LEU A 120 -8.92 -7.63 -0.62
C LEU A 120 -9.21 -7.49 0.88
N ASN A 121 -10.24 -6.75 1.28
CA ASN A 121 -10.59 -6.56 2.69
C ASN A 121 -11.49 -7.70 3.20
N SER A 122 -11.55 -7.88 4.52
CA SER A 122 -12.46 -8.84 5.15
C SER A 122 -13.92 -8.39 5.06
N HIS A 123 -14.71 -9.07 4.22
CA HIS A 123 -16.16 -8.91 4.16
C HIS A 123 -16.86 -10.28 4.06
N PRO A 124 -18.19 -10.37 4.35
CA PRO A 124 -18.90 -11.65 4.43
C PRO A 124 -18.88 -12.48 3.15
N LEU A 125 -18.84 -11.82 1.99
CA LEU A 125 -18.84 -12.45 0.67
C LEU A 125 -17.42 -12.57 0.07
N GLN A 126 -16.37 -12.32 0.84
CA GLN A 126 -15.01 -12.32 0.34
C GLN A 126 -14.66 -13.70 -0.21
N SER A 127 -14.26 -13.73 -1.48
CA SER A 127 -13.84 -14.95 -2.15
C SER A 127 -12.65 -14.70 -3.08
N TRP A 128 -11.99 -15.79 -3.42
CA TRP A 128 -10.89 -15.75 -4.39
C TRP A 128 -11.40 -15.34 -5.77
N ASP A 129 -12.50 -15.93 -6.23
CA ASP A 129 -13.07 -15.67 -7.56
C ASP A 129 -13.46 -14.19 -7.73
N ARG A 130 -13.99 -13.56 -6.68
CA ARG A 130 -14.30 -12.12 -6.70
C ARG A 130 -13.05 -11.25 -6.75
N SER A 131 -12.03 -11.60 -5.95
CA SER A 131 -10.74 -10.89 -5.97
C SER A 131 -10.07 -11.00 -7.34
N GLN A 132 -10.10 -12.18 -7.95
CA GLN A 132 -9.58 -12.43 -9.30
C GLN A 132 -10.37 -11.68 -10.37
N SER A 133 -11.70 -11.71 -10.29
CA SER A 133 -12.57 -10.98 -11.23
C SER A 133 -12.34 -9.47 -11.16
N ALA A 134 -12.24 -8.90 -9.96
CA ALA A 134 -11.94 -7.49 -9.76
C ALA A 134 -10.55 -7.10 -10.29
N MET A 135 -9.56 -7.99 -10.13
CA MET A 135 -8.22 -7.80 -10.67
C MET A 135 -8.21 -7.80 -12.21
N LEU A 136 -8.91 -8.74 -12.84
CA LEU A 136 -9.04 -8.79 -14.30
C LEU A 136 -9.78 -7.58 -14.84
N LEU A 137 -10.81 -7.10 -14.13
CA LEU A 137 -11.52 -5.87 -14.47
C LEU A 137 -10.56 -4.66 -14.46
N LEU A 138 -9.80 -4.48 -13.38
CA LEU A 138 -8.82 -3.39 -13.29
C LEU A 138 -7.79 -3.48 -14.42
N ASP A 139 -7.21 -4.65 -14.65
CA ASP A 139 -6.19 -4.86 -15.68
C ASP A 139 -6.75 -4.59 -17.10
N SER A 140 -8.01 -4.96 -17.34
CA SER A 140 -8.71 -4.67 -18.60
C SER A 140 -8.97 -3.18 -18.78
N LEU A 141 -9.34 -2.46 -17.72
CA LEU A 141 -9.55 -1.01 -17.77
C LEU A 141 -8.23 -0.26 -18.01
N VAL A 142 -7.15 -0.67 -17.33
CA VAL A 142 -5.79 -0.12 -17.55
C VAL A 142 -5.39 -0.27 -19.02
N ARG A 143 -5.68 -1.42 -19.63
CA ARG A 143 -5.44 -1.67 -21.06
C ARG A 143 -6.36 -0.85 -21.97
N LEU A 144 -7.66 -0.80 -21.68
CA LEU A 144 -8.66 -0.05 -22.45
C LEU A 144 -8.26 1.41 -22.62
N PHE A 145 -7.74 2.03 -21.56
CA PHE A 145 -7.31 3.42 -21.58
C PHE A 145 -5.83 3.60 -21.97
N SER A 146 -5.12 2.53 -22.32
CA SER A 146 -3.69 2.56 -22.66
C SER A 146 -2.83 3.29 -21.61
N LEU A 147 -3.16 3.11 -20.32
CA LEU A 147 -2.53 3.89 -19.24
C LEU A 147 -1.05 3.56 -19.04
N THR A 148 -0.60 2.42 -19.56
CA THR A 148 0.79 1.95 -19.47
C THR A 148 1.69 2.53 -20.55
N SER A 149 1.13 3.23 -21.54
CA SER A 149 1.86 3.83 -22.66
C SER A 149 1.71 5.35 -22.75
N LEU A 150 1.30 6.00 -21.65
CA LEU A 150 1.08 7.45 -21.59
C LEU A 150 2.30 8.28 -22.01
N ASP A 151 3.51 7.76 -21.78
CA ASP A 151 4.77 8.43 -22.09
C ASP A 151 5.48 7.81 -23.31
N ALA A 152 4.75 7.06 -24.15
CA ALA A 152 5.25 6.58 -25.43
C ALA A 152 5.82 7.74 -26.26
N GLY A 153 7.05 7.58 -26.75
CA GLY A 153 7.76 8.61 -27.51
C GLY A 153 8.46 9.69 -26.66
N GLN A 154 8.33 9.70 -25.33
CA GLN A 154 8.95 10.69 -24.45
C GLN A 154 10.27 10.21 -23.80
N HIS A 155 10.93 9.18 -24.34
CA HIS A 155 12.22 8.68 -23.82
C HIS A 155 13.35 9.71 -24.01
N ARG A 156 13.57 10.56 -23.00
CA ARG A 156 14.85 11.27 -22.84
C ARG A 156 15.84 10.33 -22.15
N LYS A 157 16.92 9.97 -22.86
CA LYS A 157 18.08 9.29 -22.26
C LYS A 157 18.61 10.14 -21.09
N GLY A 158 18.79 9.54 -19.91
CA GLY A 158 19.62 10.11 -18.84
C GLY A 158 18.89 10.70 -17.62
N THR A 159 17.59 10.48 -17.41
CA THR A 159 16.96 10.78 -16.11
C THR A 159 17.20 9.66 -15.09
N ALA A 160 17.42 10.04 -13.83
CA ALA A 160 17.72 9.18 -12.69
C ALA A 160 16.84 7.91 -12.59
N GLY A 161 15.51 8.04 -12.65
CA GLY A 161 14.62 6.87 -12.58
C GLY A 161 14.54 6.03 -13.86
N SER A 162 14.92 6.59 -15.02
CA SER A 162 14.96 5.85 -16.29
C SER A 162 16.10 4.82 -16.26
N ILE A 163 17.21 5.15 -15.61
CA ILE A 163 18.33 4.23 -15.38
C ILE A 163 17.91 3.09 -14.45
N ALA A 164 17.08 3.36 -13.43
CA ALA A 164 16.67 2.38 -12.43
C ALA A 164 15.78 1.27 -13.01
N LEU A 165 14.79 1.64 -13.83
CA LEU A 165 13.91 0.70 -14.55
C LEU A 165 14.62 0.01 -15.72
N GLU A 166 15.48 0.72 -16.45
CA GLU A 166 16.25 0.14 -17.55
C GLU A 166 17.29 -0.85 -17.03
N SER A 167 17.94 -0.56 -15.91
CA SER A 167 18.81 -1.50 -15.20
C SER A 167 18.05 -2.78 -14.84
N LEU A 168 16.84 -2.66 -14.31
CA LEU A 168 16.00 -3.82 -14.01
C LEU A 168 15.61 -4.60 -15.28
N ARG A 169 15.26 -3.90 -16.36
CA ARG A 169 14.99 -4.53 -17.66
C ARG A 169 16.20 -5.31 -18.17
N HIS A 170 17.40 -4.76 -18.05
CA HIS A 170 18.63 -5.46 -18.41
C HIS A 170 18.93 -6.64 -17.47
N SER A 171 18.69 -6.49 -16.17
CA SER A 171 18.84 -7.57 -15.17
C SER A 171 17.86 -8.72 -15.42
N ILE A 172 16.63 -8.44 -15.87
CA ILE A 172 15.56 -9.43 -15.99
C ILE A 172 15.44 -10.01 -17.42
N SER A 173 15.76 -9.25 -18.45
CA SER A 173 15.66 -9.70 -19.84
C SER A 173 16.87 -10.56 -20.23
N GLY A 174 16.72 -11.88 -20.16
CA GLY A 174 17.42 -12.78 -21.09
C GLY A 174 16.78 -12.66 -22.48
N ASN A 175 17.55 -12.85 -23.55
CA ASN A 175 17.20 -12.72 -24.98
C ASN A 175 15.70 -12.54 -25.33
N ARG A 176 15.41 -11.48 -26.09
CA ARG A 176 14.09 -10.92 -26.48
C ARG A 176 13.11 -11.86 -27.22
N ASP A 177 13.29 -13.18 -27.21
CA ASP A 177 12.49 -14.11 -28.03
C ASP A 177 11.25 -14.70 -27.33
N ILE A 178 10.83 -14.15 -26.18
CA ILE A 178 9.56 -14.54 -25.56
C ILE A 178 8.44 -13.64 -26.10
N ILE A 179 8.03 -13.92 -27.33
CA ILE A 179 6.77 -13.41 -27.88
C ILE A 179 5.63 -14.14 -27.17
N MET A 180 5.01 -13.52 -26.16
CA MET A 180 3.68 -13.94 -25.72
C MET A 180 2.64 -13.20 -26.57
N TYR A 181 1.85 -13.99 -27.31
CA TYR A 181 0.72 -13.47 -28.05
C TYR A 181 -0.25 -12.72 -27.12
N PRO A 182 -0.82 -11.59 -27.56
CA PRO A 182 -1.85 -10.92 -26.77
C PRO A 182 -3.07 -11.85 -26.67
N PRO A 183 -3.71 -11.99 -25.50
CA PRO A 183 -5.06 -12.53 -25.47
C PRO A 183 -5.96 -11.50 -26.16
N THR A 184 -6.44 -11.84 -27.36
CA THR A 184 -7.55 -11.15 -28.01
C THR A 184 -8.82 -11.49 -27.24
N THR A 185 -9.04 -10.85 -26.09
CA THR A 185 -10.36 -10.87 -25.47
C THR A 185 -11.06 -9.60 -25.91
N SER A 186 -12.05 -9.75 -26.81
CA SER A 186 -12.90 -8.64 -27.21
C SER A 186 -13.78 -8.21 -26.03
N ILE A 187 -14.03 -6.91 -25.89
CA ILE A 187 -14.94 -6.35 -24.86
C ILE A 187 -16.32 -7.03 -24.92
N SER A 188 -16.76 -7.45 -26.11
CA SER A 188 -18.02 -8.18 -26.27
C SER A 188 -17.98 -9.60 -25.72
N GLU A 189 -16.82 -10.27 -25.71
CA GLU A 189 -16.69 -11.65 -25.18
C GLU A 189 -16.64 -11.67 -23.64
N MET A 190 -16.20 -10.60 -22.99
CA MET A 190 -16.36 -10.44 -21.53
C MET A 190 -17.83 -10.16 -21.14
N VAL A 191 -18.66 -9.75 -22.10
CA VAL A 191 -20.10 -9.46 -21.93
C VAL A 191 -20.99 -10.66 -22.30
N THR A 192 -20.47 -11.66 -23.04
CA THR A 192 -21.26 -12.82 -23.50
C THR A 192 -20.64 -14.17 -23.13
N GLN A 193 -20.85 -14.62 -21.89
CA GLN A 193 -21.04 -16.04 -21.52
C GLN A 193 -21.85 -16.15 -20.21
N PRO A 194 -22.56 -17.27 -19.99
CA PRO A 194 -24.00 -17.28 -19.71
C PRO A 194 -24.33 -16.79 -18.30
N THR A 195 -25.50 -16.19 -18.15
CA THR A 195 -26.24 -15.97 -16.90
C THR A 195 -25.82 -16.92 -15.77
N ILE A 196 -24.84 -16.51 -14.97
CA ILE A 196 -24.61 -17.14 -13.67
C ILE A 196 -25.68 -16.53 -12.77
N ASN A 197 -26.66 -17.36 -12.40
CA ASN A 197 -27.68 -17.06 -11.39
C ASN A 197 -27.01 -16.75 -10.05
N LEU A 198 -26.46 -15.54 -9.92
CA LEU A 198 -26.09 -14.94 -8.65
C LEU A 198 -27.39 -14.37 -8.07
N TRP A 199 -27.99 -15.11 -7.14
CA TRP A 199 -29.15 -14.75 -6.29
C TRP A 199 -30.54 -15.24 -6.79
N PRO A 200 -31.38 -15.87 -5.94
CA PRO A 200 -32.79 -16.14 -6.27
C PRO A 200 -33.59 -14.84 -6.34
N PRO A 201 -34.40 -14.58 -7.38
CA PRO A 201 -35.00 -13.27 -7.62
C PRO A 201 -35.85 -12.84 -6.41
N GLN A 202 -35.46 -11.74 -5.76
CA GLN A 202 -36.39 -10.99 -4.91
C GLN A 202 -37.13 -9.97 -5.79
N PRO A 203 -38.47 -9.84 -5.67
CA PRO A 203 -39.26 -8.95 -6.51
C PRO A 203 -38.87 -7.48 -6.25
N GLN A 204 -38.31 -6.83 -7.26
CA GLN A 204 -38.14 -5.38 -7.31
C GLN A 204 -39.37 -4.72 -7.98
N PRO A 205 -39.84 -3.56 -7.50
CA PRO A 205 -40.84 -2.77 -8.21
C PRO A 205 -40.22 -2.12 -9.46
N SER A 206 -40.92 -2.22 -10.59
CA SER A 206 -40.52 -1.73 -11.91
C SER A 206 -40.27 -0.22 -11.94
N LEU A 207 -39.10 0.19 -12.47
CA LEU A 207 -38.77 1.57 -12.84
C LEU A 207 -39.34 1.93 -14.23
N PRO A 208 -39.68 3.20 -14.49
CA PRO A 208 -40.26 3.68 -15.75
C PRO A 208 -39.24 3.75 -16.89
N GLN A 209 -39.67 3.41 -18.09
CA GLN A 209 -38.95 3.66 -19.34
C GLN A 209 -39.02 5.15 -19.71
N PHE A 210 -37.87 5.77 -19.98
CA PHE A 210 -37.79 7.12 -20.55
C PHE A 210 -37.87 7.05 -22.08
N ASN A 211 -38.74 7.86 -22.67
CA ASN A 211 -38.95 7.95 -24.11
C ASN A 211 -37.98 8.96 -24.73
N VAL A 212 -37.37 8.57 -25.84
CA VAL A 212 -36.43 9.35 -26.65
C VAL A 212 -37.26 10.32 -27.51
N HIS A 213 -37.26 11.62 -27.17
CA HIS A 213 -37.37 12.79 -28.06
C HIS A 213 -37.87 14.01 -27.28
N GLY A 214 -36.95 14.96 -27.02
CA GLY A 214 -37.28 16.29 -26.50
C GLY A 214 -36.05 17.19 -26.59
N GLN A 215 -35.91 17.92 -27.69
CA GLN A 215 -34.87 18.94 -27.86
C GLN A 215 -35.11 20.09 -26.87
N PHE A 216 -34.09 20.44 -26.08
CA PHE A 216 -34.08 21.64 -25.24
C PHE A 216 -33.01 22.61 -25.76
N ASN A 217 -33.43 23.82 -26.10
CA ASN A 217 -32.58 24.85 -26.70
C ASN A 217 -32.34 25.96 -25.66
N PRO A 218 -31.12 26.16 -25.13
CA PRO A 218 -30.88 27.18 -24.10
C PRO A 218 -30.50 28.53 -24.72
N GLN A 219 -31.25 29.58 -24.40
CA GLN A 219 -30.77 30.97 -24.51
C GLN A 219 -30.02 31.37 -23.23
N PRO A 220 -28.84 31.99 -23.30
CA PRO A 220 -28.10 32.44 -22.14
C PRO A 220 -28.62 33.79 -21.62
N ASN A 221 -28.94 33.86 -20.33
CA ASN A 221 -29.22 35.13 -19.64
C ASN A 221 -27.95 35.62 -18.91
N PRO A 222 -27.32 36.76 -19.27
CA PRO A 222 -25.95 37.09 -18.83
C PRO A 222 -25.79 37.74 -17.44
N GLN A 223 -26.82 37.84 -16.59
CA GLN A 223 -26.76 38.75 -15.42
C GLN A 223 -26.75 38.11 -14.01
N VAL A 224 -26.32 36.86 -13.85
CA VAL A 224 -26.23 36.22 -12.50
C VAL A 224 -24.79 36.03 -11.97
N PHE A 225 -23.77 36.39 -12.75
CA PHE A 225 -22.37 36.27 -12.33
C PHE A 225 -21.84 37.57 -11.76
N GLN A 226 -22.03 37.82 -10.47
CA GLN A 226 -21.21 38.84 -9.77
C GLN A 226 -21.26 38.76 -8.24
N GLN A 227 -21.15 37.59 -7.60
CA GLN A 227 -20.66 37.53 -6.21
C GLN A 227 -19.79 36.29 -5.95
N PRO A 228 -18.56 36.44 -5.41
CA PRO A 228 -17.74 35.30 -5.01
C PRO A 228 -18.32 34.63 -3.74
N ILE A 229 -18.51 33.32 -3.81
CA ILE A 229 -18.92 32.48 -2.67
C ILE A 229 -17.72 32.33 -1.71
N PRO A 230 -17.85 32.63 -0.41
CA PRO A 230 -16.75 32.48 0.55
C PRO A 230 -16.26 31.04 0.71
N ASN A 231 -14.95 30.85 0.68
CA ASN A 231 -14.26 29.57 0.91
C ASN A 231 -14.27 29.23 2.43
N PRO A 232 -14.88 28.12 2.87
CA PRO A 232 -15.00 27.77 4.29
C PRO A 232 -13.68 27.30 4.95
N PHE A 233 -12.58 27.23 4.21
CA PHE A 233 -11.27 26.77 4.72
C PHE A 233 -10.34 27.90 5.19
N TYR A 234 -10.74 29.17 5.03
CA TYR A 234 -9.98 30.33 5.49
C TYR A 234 -10.89 31.33 6.23
N SER A 235 -11.35 30.98 7.43
CA SER A 235 -11.93 31.97 8.34
C SER A 235 -11.48 31.72 9.77
N THR A 236 -10.30 32.23 10.11
CA THR A 236 -10.02 32.74 11.44
C THR A 236 -9.24 34.03 11.27
N SER A 237 -9.93 35.14 11.46
CA SER A 237 -9.35 36.46 11.68
C SER A 237 -8.36 36.39 12.84
N LEU A 238 -7.10 36.69 12.58
CA LEU A 238 -6.14 37.10 13.59
C LEU A 238 -6.26 38.62 13.70
N ASP A 239 -6.57 39.10 14.90
CA ASP A 239 -6.24 40.47 15.32
C ASP A 239 -5.53 40.41 16.68
N PRO A 240 -4.69 41.41 17.01
CA PRO A 240 -3.37 41.16 17.57
C PRO A 240 -3.21 41.69 18.99
N LEU A 241 -2.53 40.94 19.87
CA LEU A 241 -1.83 41.52 21.02
C LEU A 241 -0.53 40.74 21.30
N ASP A 242 0.52 41.54 21.42
CA ASP A 242 1.95 41.20 21.53
C ASP A 242 2.37 41.11 23.03
N PRO A 243 3.66 40.97 23.41
CA PRO A 243 4.15 39.81 24.15
C PRO A 243 4.59 40.12 25.59
N ILE A 244 4.57 39.12 26.48
CA ILE A 244 5.34 39.15 27.73
C ILE A 244 5.97 37.77 27.98
N LEU A 245 7.27 37.68 27.71
CA LEU A 245 8.19 36.72 28.34
C LEU A 245 8.69 37.32 29.67
N PRO A 246 9.04 36.50 30.67
CA PRO A 246 10.46 36.16 30.82
C PRO A 246 10.79 34.72 31.25
N ARG A 247 11.81 34.19 30.56
CA ARG A 247 13.01 33.43 31.00
C ARG A 247 12.97 32.42 32.19
N VAL A 248 13.47 31.21 31.85
CA VAL A 248 14.61 30.45 32.43
C VAL A 248 14.45 29.84 33.84
N HIS A 249 14.56 28.51 33.91
CA HIS A 249 15.70 27.80 34.54
C HIS A 249 15.70 26.30 34.19
N GLY A 250 16.87 25.82 33.76
CA GLY A 250 17.18 24.39 33.74
C GLY A 250 17.77 23.93 35.06
N SER A 251 17.71 22.63 35.31
CA SER A 251 18.55 21.95 36.30
C SER A 251 18.56 20.44 36.06
N SER A 252 19.65 19.96 35.48
CA SER A 252 20.19 18.62 35.70
C SER A 252 21.05 18.60 36.97
N SER A 253 21.00 17.52 37.74
CA SER A 253 22.08 16.98 38.59
C SER A 253 21.67 15.55 38.97
N THR A 254 22.33 14.46 38.49
CA THR A 254 23.62 13.82 38.87
C THR A 254 23.81 13.48 40.35
N MET A 255 24.18 12.22 40.62
CA MET A 255 25.37 11.74 41.37
C MET A 255 25.23 10.21 41.71
N PRO A 256 26.30 9.47 42.12
CA PRO A 256 27.74 9.76 42.04
C PRO A 256 28.62 8.59 41.51
N PRO A 257 29.92 8.84 41.25
CA PRO A 257 30.98 7.83 41.16
C PRO A 257 31.94 7.86 42.37
N ALA A 258 32.63 6.75 42.61
CA ALA A 258 33.83 6.59 43.44
C ALA A 258 34.72 5.55 42.72
N THR A 259 36.04 5.61 42.62
CA THR A 259 37.11 6.06 43.52
C THR A 259 38.36 6.46 42.71
N ALA A 260 39.24 7.28 43.31
CA ALA A 260 40.51 7.73 42.76
C ALA A 260 41.73 7.00 43.37
N GLY A 261 42.85 7.02 42.64
CA GLY A 261 44.22 6.79 43.13
C GLY A 261 45.26 7.43 42.18
N PRO A 262 46.44 7.91 42.64
CA PRO A 262 46.96 9.22 42.20
C PRO A 262 48.38 9.26 41.59
N SER A 263 48.69 10.42 40.98
CA SER A 263 50.02 11.04 40.73
C SER A 263 50.94 10.35 39.69
N SER A 264 51.74 10.99 38.83
CA SER A 264 52.45 12.28 38.71
C SER A 264 52.70 12.50 37.18
N GLY A 265 52.86 13.66 36.55
CA GLY A 265 53.69 14.83 36.87
C GLY A 265 54.98 14.83 36.04
N HIS A 266 54.98 15.35 34.78
CA HIS A 266 56.10 16.13 34.21
C HIS A 266 55.79 16.80 32.85
N ARG A 267 56.37 18.00 32.71
CA ARG A 267 56.31 19.02 31.63
C ARG A 267 57.32 18.71 30.49
N PRO A 268 57.44 19.51 29.40
CA PRO A 268 57.78 19.06 28.05
C PRO A 268 59.17 19.51 27.58
N SER A 269 59.67 18.98 26.46
CA SER A 269 60.67 19.65 25.59
C SER A 269 60.64 19.12 24.14
N PRO A 270 60.92 19.97 23.11
CA PRO A 270 60.90 19.65 21.68
C PRO A 270 62.34 19.62 21.09
N PRO A 271 62.57 19.79 19.77
CA PRO A 271 62.18 18.98 18.62
C PRO A 271 63.43 18.48 17.84
N HIS A 272 63.32 17.39 17.07
CA HIS A 272 64.29 17.11 16.01
C HIS A 272 63.63 16.92 14.65
N THR A 273 63.99 17.88 13.80
CA THR A 273 63.80 18.03 12.37
C THR A 273 64.26 16.81 11.57
N HIS A 274 63.37 16.29 10.74
CA HIS A 274 63.76 15.71 9.46
C HIS A 274 62.95 16.32 8.32
N THR A 275 63.70 16.84 7.37
CA THR A 275 63.35 17.67 6.23
C THR A 275 62.69 16.85 5.13
N HIS A 276 61.81 17.56 4.43
CA HIS A 276 60.94 17.13 3.32
C HIS A 276 61.66 16.57 2.08
N ALA A 277 60.99 15.63 1.41
CA ALA A 277 60.92 15.58 -0.05
C ALA A 277 59.48 15.28 -0.49
N HIS A 278 59.03 16.02 -1.51
CA HIS A 278 57.65 16.29 -1.91
C HIS A 278 56.89 15.11 -2.54
N ALA A 279 55.59 14.99 -2.23
CA ALA A 279 54.60 14.40 -3.14
C ALA A 279 53.20 15.00 -2.88
N HIS A 280 52.77 15.80 -3.85
CA HIS A 280 51.41 16.30 -4.15
C HIS A 280 50.26 16.00 -3.18
N THR A 281 49.80 17.07 -2.51
CA THR A 281 48.49 17.15 -1.86
C THR A 281 47.40 17.11 -2.93
N HIS A 282 46.90 15.92 -3.26
CA HIS A 282 45.57 15.80 -3.83
C HIS A 282 44.57 16.12 -2.73
N SER A 283 43.94 17.28 -2.84
CA SER A 283 42.74 17.63 -2.10
C SER A 283 41.69 16.56 -2.36
N HIS A 284 41.51 15.65 -1.40
CA HIS A 284 40.33 14.80 -1.37
C HIS A 284 39.09 15.70 -1.36
N PRO A 285 38.09 15.45 -2.23
CA PRO A 285 36.81 16.12 -2.10
C PRO A 285 36.24 15.78 -0.70
N PRO A 286 35.43 16.67 -0.12
CA PRO A 286 34.78 16.39 1.15
C PRO A 286 34.00 15.08 1.01
N ARG A 287 34.09 14.20 2.02
CA ARG A 287 33.19 13.06 2.18
C ARG A 287 31.76 13.53 1.89
N GLU A 288 31.16 13.04 0.82
CA GLU A 288 29.75 13.28 0.53
C GLU A 288 28.94 12.98 1.79
N GLU A 289 28.18 13.98 2.25
CA GLU A 289 27.31 13.85 3.41
C GLU A 289 26.40 12.63 3.21
N ARG A 290 26.37 11.72 4.20
CA ARG A 290 25.40 10.62 4.24
C ARG A 290 23.99 11.21 4.39
N GLY A 291 23.35 11.54 3.28
CA GLY A 291 22.02 12.11 3.25
C GLY A 291 21.28 11.76 1.97
N CYS A 292 20.02 11.34 2.11
CA CYS A 292 19.09 11.23 0.99
C CYS A 292 18.06 12.37 1.07
N ASP A 293 17.57 12.83 -0.07
CA ASP A 293 16.60 13.92 -0.16
C ASP A 293 15.14 13.46 -0.09
N CYS A 294 14.90 12.15 0.05
CA CYS A 294 13.57 11.57 0.07
C CYS A 294 12.66 12.17 1.16
N ALA A 295 13.19 12.50 2.34
CA ALA A 295 12.40 13.12 3.40
C ALA A 295 11.80 14.47 2.95
N ARG A 296 12.59 15.29 2.25
CA ARG A 296 12.19 16.58 1.69
C ARG A 296 11.15 16.43 0.57
N LEU A 297 11.25 15.35 -0.21
CA LEU A 297 10.35 15.04 -1.32
C LEU A 297 9.08 14.28 -0.89
N SER A 298 8.93 13.98 0.39
CA SER A 298 7.74 13.30 0.91
C SER A 298 6.50 14.19 0.84
N LEU A 299 5.33 13.57 0.71
CA LEU A 299 4.05 14.29 0.66
C LEU A 299 3.82 15.07 1.95
N LYS A 300 4.19 14.53 3.12
CA LYS A 300 4.12 15.26 4.40
C LYS A 300 4.97 16.53 4.41
N ALA A 301 6.17 16.49 3.85
CA ALA A 301 7.04 17.66 3.85
C ALA A 301 6.46 18.82 3.01
N ASN A 302 5.70 18.48 1.96
CA ASN A 302 5.13 19.46 1.02
C ASN A 302 3.64 19.74 1.26
N TRP A 303 2.96 18.90 2.04
CA TRP A 303 1.58 19.05 2.46
C TRP A 303 1.37 18.43 3.86
N PRO A 304 1.75 19.14 4.94
CA PRO A 304 1.75 18.59 6.30
C PRO A 304 0.39 18.07 6.78
N SER A 305 -0.70 18.71 6.34
CA SER A 305 -2.07 18.34 6.69
C SER A 305 -2.46 16.93 6.21
N VAL A 306 -1.71 16.33 5.28
CA VAL A 306 -1.93 14.93 4.86
C VAL A 306 -1.98 13.97 6.05
N LYS A 307 -1.25 14.26 7.14
CA LYS A 307 -1.25 13.44 8.35
C LYS A 307 -2.62 13.33 9.03
N GLU A 308 -3.48 14.33 8.88
CA GLU A 308 -4.81 14.35 9.50
C GLU A 308 -5.87 13.68 8.61
N PHE A 309 -5.64 13.70 7.29
CA PHE A 309 -6.59 13.20 6.29
C PHE A 309 -6.26 11.79 5.81
N ALA A 310 -4.99 11.51 5.53
CA ALA A 310 -4.48 10.24 5.05
C ALA A 310 -3.07 9.96 5.63
N PRO A 311 -2.97 9.54 6.91
CA PRO A 311 -1.70 9.39 7.62
C PRO A 311 -0.71 8.46 6.89
N THR A 312 -1.21 7.40 6.26
CA THR A 312 -0.40 6.43 5.50
C THR A 312 0.19 7.01 4.21
N TRP A 313 -0.34 8.13 3.71
CA TRP A 313 0.16 8.80 2.50
C TRP A 313 1.27 9.80 2.84
N ALA A 314 1.51 10.09 4.12
CA ALA A 314 2.54 11.03 4.56
C ALA A 314 3.95 10.71 4.02
N THR A 315 4.23 9.43 3.78
CA THR A 315 5.53 8.93 3.30
C THR A 315 5.57 8.63 1.81
N THR A 316 4.47 8.89 1.08
CA THR A 316 4.48 8.81 -0.39
C THR A 316 5.21 10.00 -0.98
N ILE A 317 5.57 9.92 -2.26
CA ILE A 317 6.23 11.00 -2.96
C ILE A 317 5.26 12.15 -3.26
N MET A 318 5.74 13.39 -3.13
CA MET A 318 4.95 14.60 -3.39
C MET A 318 4.44 14.65 -4.84
N TRP A 319 3.44 15.51 -5.10
CA TRP A 319 2.96 15.79 -6.45
C TRP A 319 3.81 16.89 -7.13
N PRO A 320 4.06 16.82 -8.45
CA PRO A 320 4.72 17.92 -9.16
C PRO A 320 3.87 19.20 -9.11
N ALA A 321 4.54 20.34 -8.96
CA ALA A 321 3.89 21.65 -8.93
C ALA A 321 3.77 22.23 -10.36
N ASN A 322 2.88 23.21 -10.54
CA ASN A 322 2.76 24.00 -11.76
C ASN A 322 2.49 23.20 -13.04
N LEU A 323 1.84 22.04 -12.93
CA LEU A 323 1.40 21.26 -14.08
C LEU A 323 0.18 21.91 -14.74
N SER A 324 0.08 21.80 -16.06
CA SER A 324 -1.19 22.06 -16.76
C SER A 324 -2.25 21.05 -16.32
N GLU A 325 -3.53 21.36 -16.53
CA GLU A 325 -4.62 20.44 -16.19
C GLU A 325 -4.48 19.07 -16.87
N ALA A 326 -4.03 19.06 -18.13
CA ALA A 326 -3.78 17.83 -18.88
C ALA A 326 -2.61 17.02 -18.28
N GLU A 327 -1.48 17.67 -17.98
CA GLU A 327 -0.33 16.99 -17.38
C GLU A 327 -0.61 16.50 -15.97
N PHE A 328 -1.45 17.22 -15.21
CA PHE A 328 -1.89 16.76 -13.91
C PHE A 328 -2.75 15.48 -14.02
N ARG A 329 -3.74 15.47 -14.93
CA ARG A 329 -4.55 14.26 -15.18
C ARG A 329 -3.69 13.10 -15.65
N LYS A 330 -2.68 13.38 -16.48
CA LYS A 330 -1.70 12.38 -16.91
C LYS A 330 -0.93 11.82 -15.72
N GLU A 331 -0.44 12.65 -14.81
CA GLU A 331 0.23 12.22 -13.58
C GLU A 331 -0.68 11.39 -12.66
N GLU A 332 -1.95 11.75 -12.53
CA GLU A 332 -2.95 10.94 -11.80
C GLU A 332 -3.10 9.54 -12.41
N CYS A 333 -3.09 9.45 -13.75
CA CYS A 333 -3.11 8.17 -14.46
C CYS A 333 -1.82 7.36 -14.26
N ARG A 334 -0.63 8.01 -14.29
CA ARG A 334 0.65 7.33 -14.02
C ARG A 334 0.63 6.70 -12.63
N ARG A 335 0.23 7.48 -11.62
CA ARG A 335 0.14 6.99 -10.25
C ARG A 335 -0.87 5.85 -10.11
N LEU A 336 -2.01 5.91 -10.81
CA LEU A 336 -2.99 4.81 -10.79
C LEU A 336 -2.38 3.48 -11.28
N VAL A 337 -1.58 3.51 -12.34
CA VAL A 337 -0.88 2.32 -12.85
C VAL A 337 0.15 1.83 -11.84
N TRP A 338 1.02 2.70 -11.31
CA TRP A 338 2.01 2.30 -10.31
C TRP A 338 1.38 1.81 -9.01
N SER A 339 0.25 2.38 -8.62
CA SER A 339 -0.60 1.90 -7.52
C SER A 339 -1.19 0.52 -7.80
N SER A 340 -1.51 0.22 -9.06
CA SER A 340 -1.97 -1.12 -9.48
C SER A 340 -0.82 -2.14 -9.42
N VAL A 341 0.39 -1.76 -9.86
CA VAL A 341 1.62 -2.56 -9.70
C VAL A 341 1.88 -2.88 -8.23
N ALA A 342 1.84 -1.85 -7.37
CA ALA A 342 1.99 -2.01 -5.93
C ALA A 342 0.90 -2.90 -5.35
N MET A 343 -0.33 -2.78 -5.84
CA MET A 343 -1.44 -3.60 -5.39
C MET A 343 -1.26 -5.07 -5.65
N ILE A 344 -0.98 -5.41 -6.90
CA ILE A 344 -0.75 -6.80 -7.32
C ILE A 344 0.50 -7.36 -6.63
N ALA A 345 1.53 -6.55 -6.36
CA ALA A 345 2.76 -7.02 -5.70
C ALA A 345 2.49 -7.40 -4.24
N ASN A 346 1.76 -6.56 -3.51
CA ASN A 346 1.41 -6.81 -2.12
C ASN A 346 0.36 -7.93 -1.96
N MET A 347 -0.36 -8.29 -3.03
CA MET A 347 -1.18 -9.51 -3.02
C MET A 347 -0.37 -10.79 -2.81
N ASN A 348 0.95 -10.80 -2.98
CA ASN A 348 1.77 -11.96 -2.69
C ASN A 348 1.64 -12.47 -1.24
N ALA A 349 1.37 -11.58 -0.27
CA ALA A 349 1.03 -11.99 1.09
C ALA A 349 -0.25 -12.87 1.12
N TYR A 350 -1.27 -12.51 0.35
CA TYR A 350 -2.52 -13.26 0.18
C TYR A 350 -2.27 -14.60 -0.52
N ALA A 351 -1.37 -14.61 -1.50
CA ALA A 351 -0.97 -15.84 -2.19
C ALA A 351 -0.34 -16.87 -1.27
N SER A 352 0.49 -16.42 -0.33
CA SER A 352 1.23 -17.33 0.55
C SER A 352 0.34 -18.11 1.54
N VAL A 353 -0.90 -17.66 1.76
CA VAL A 353 -1.83 -18.23 2.76
C VAL A 353 -3.05 -18.92 2.13
N THR A 354 -3.16 -18.93 0.80
CA THR A 354 -4.29 -19.54 0.09
C THR A 354 -3.88 -20.89 -0.52
N PRO A 355 -4.70 -21.97 -0.37
CA PRO A 355 -4.32 -23.33 -0.80
C PRO A 355 -3.99 -23.46 -2.30
N GLN A 356 -4.59 -22.63 -3.16
CA GLN A 356 -4.33 -22.62 -4.61
C GLN A 356 -3.19 -21.67 -5.01
N GLY A 357 -2.72 -20.80 -4.12
CA GLY A 357 -1.80 -19.71 -4.44
C GLY A 357 -2.37 -18.75 -5.49
N ILE A 358 -1.85 -17.52 -5.56
CA ILE A 358 -2.17 -16.56 -6.66
C ILE A 358 -1.45 -16.96 -7.97
N ILE A 359 -1.05 -18.22 -8.07
CA ILE A 359 -0.23 -18.76 -9.15
C ILE A 359 -1.05 -18.89 -10.45
N GLU A 360 -2.38 -18.83 -10.38
CA GLU A 360 -3.29 -18.88 -11.54
C GLU A 360 -3.94 -17.54 -11.89
N THR A 361 -3.35 -16.42 -11.44
CA THR A 361 -3.68 -15.15 -12.10
C THR A 361 -3.04 -15.19 -13.47
N GLY A 362 -3.86 -15.46 -14.50
CA GLY A 362 -3.46 -15.48 -15.90
C GLY A 362 -2.69 -14.23 -16.33
N VAL A 363 -2.33 -14.13 -17.61
CA VAL A 363 -1.50 -13.04 -18.13
C VAL A 363 -2.11 -11.66 -17.80
N LEU A 364 -1.60 -11.01 -16.75
CA LEU A 364 -1.97 -9.66 -16.33
C LEU A 364 -1.01 -8.68 -16.99
N PHE A 365 -1.55 -7.71 -17.73
CA PHE A 365 -0.74 -6.72 -18.41
C PHE A 365 0.09 -5.88 -17.43
N VAL A 366 -0.45 -5.60 -16.23
CA VAL A 366 0.27 -4.84 -15.20
C VAL A 366 1.52 -5.57 -14.68
N ARG A 367 1.67 -6.88 -14.94
CA ARG A 367 2.90 -7.65 -14.64
C ARG A 367 3.93 -7.65 -15.77
N GLU A 368 3.58 -7.10 -16.94
CA GLU A 368 4.44 -6.99 -18.13
C GLU A 368 5.05 -5.59 -18.22
N PHE A 369 5.83 -5.22 -17.21
CA PHE A 369 6.43 -3.89 -17.11
C PHE A 369 7.43 -3.58 -18.25
N GLU A 370 7.91 -4.61 -18.96
CA GLU A 370 8.71 -4.47 -20.17
C GLU A 370 7.92 -3.76 -21.28
N ASN A 371 6.59 -3.87 -21.27
CA ASN A 371 5.68 -3.21 -22.22
C ASN A 371 5.28 -1.80 -21.77
N PHE A 372 5.76 -1.32 -20.62
CA PHE A 372 5.41 0.02 -20.14
C PHE A 372 6.23 1.09 -20.86
N ALA A 373 5.54 2.09 -21.41
CA ALA A 373 6.11 3.38 -21.74
C ALA A 373 5.51 4.41 -20.77
N LEU A 374 5.94 4.31 -19.51
CA LEU A 374 5.38 5.05 -18.39
C LEU A 374 6.49 5.53 -17.45
N GLN A 375 6.49 6.81 -17.15
CA GLN A 375 7.39 7.42 -16.17
C GLN A 375 6.94 7.09 -14.75
N THR A 376 7.90 6.82 -13.88
CA THR A 376 7.72 6.74 -12.44
C THR A 376 7.42 8.12 -11.85
N PRO A 377 6.80 8.18 -10.66
CA PRO A 377 6.60 9.46 -9.97
C PRO A 377 7.90 10.24 -9.74
N SER A 378 9.01 9.55 -9.50
CA SER A 378 10.34 10.15 -9.37
C SER A 378 10.83 10.73 -10.69
N GLU A 379 10.64 10.05 -11.82
CA GLU A 379 10.99 10.60 -13.14
C GLU A 379 10.15 11.84 -13.49
N THR A 380 8.84 11.82 -13.24
CA THR A 380 7.98 12.99 -13.49
C THR A 380 8.47 14.20 -12.69
N LEU A 381 8.81 14.02 -11.41
CA LEU A 381 9.33 15.11 -10.58
C LEU A 381 10.72 15.59 -11.06
N ALA A 382 11.60 14.69 -11.49
CA ALA A 382 12.89 15.07 -12.06
C ALA A 382 12.72 15.92 -13.33
N LEU A 383 11.75 15.56 -14.18
CA LEU A 383 11.41 16.32 -15.39
C LEU A 383 10.79 17.68 -15.09
N SER A 384 10.14 17.85 -13.94
CA SER A 384 9.66 19.15 -13.46
C SER A 384 10.77 20.06 -12.91
N GLY A 385 12.05 19.64 -13.02
CA GLY A 385 13.22 20.44 -12.65
C GLY A 385 13.66 20.26 -11.20
N LEU A 386 13.08 19.31 -10.45
CA LEU A 386 13.51 19.01 -9.09
C LEU A 386 14.72 18.06 -9.12
N PRO A 387 15.80 18.35 -8.38
CA PRO A 387 16.87 17.38 -8.20
C PRO A 387 16.34 16.20 -7.37
N ILE A 388 16.53 14.99 -7.89
CA ILE A 388 16.14 13.73 -7.25
C ILE A 388 17.30 12.76 -7.40
N GLN A 389 17.63 12.09 -6.30
CA GLN A 389 18.65 11.06 -6.30
C GLN A 389 18.21 9.82 -7.12
N VAL A 390 19.14 9.23 -7.87
CA VAL A 390 18.93 8.03 -8.70
C VAL A 390 18.35 6.86 -7.91
N ASP A 391 18.80 6.72 -6.66
CA ASP A 391 18.42 5.62 -5.78
C ASP A 391 17.37 6.05 -4.76
N ASP A 392 16.41 6.91 -5.10
CA ASP A 392 15.36 7.28 -4.16
C ASP A 392 14.54 6.06 -3.67
N VAL A 393 14.03 6.14 -2.44
CA VAL A 393 13.34 5.01 -1.79
C VAL A 393 12.11 4.54 -2.57
N TRP A 394 11.42 5.40 -3.32
CA TRP A 394 10.21 5.04 -4.04
C TRP A 394 10.57 4.27 -5.31
N SER A 395 11.59 4.71 -6.05
CA SER A 395 12.14 3.99 -7.21
C SER A 395 12.68 2.61 -6.83
N LEU A 396 13.41 2.50 -5.72
CA LEU A 396 13.90 1.22 -5.21
C LEU A 396 12.76 0.26 -4.82
N ASN A 397 11.69 0.79 -4.21
CA ASN A 397 10.50 0.01 -3.88
C ASN A 397 9.77 -0.49 -5.14
N LEU A 398 9.60 0.36 -6.15
CA LEU A 398 9.02 -0.03 -7.42
C LEU A 398 9.85 -1.12 -8.10
N ARG A 399 11.19 -1.00 -8.10
CA ARG A 399 12.09 -2.06 -8.60
C ARG A 399 11.86 -3.39 -7.92
N ALA A 400 11.75 -3.43 -6.59
CA ALA A 400 11.47 -4.66 -5.84
C ALA A 400 10.09 -5.25 -6.22
N MET A 401 9.05 -4.43 -6.36
CA MET A 401 7.72 -4.90 -6.77
C MET A 401 7.71 -5.49 -8.17
N LEU A 402 8.41 -4.85 -9.12
CA LEU A 402 8.54 -5.34 -10.49
C LEU A 402 9.37 -6.63 -10.57
N LEU A 403 10.45 -6.72 -9.80
CA LEU A 403 11.23 -7.95 -9.69
C LEU A 403 10.37 -9.10 -9.15
N LEU A 404 9.48 -8.84 -8.19
CA LEU A 404 8.55 -9.86 -7.70
C LEU A 404 7.62 -10.35 -8.80
N HIS A 405 7.04 -9.43 -9.59
CA HIS A 405 6.20 -9.79 -10.73
C HIS A 405 6.93 -10.65 -11.74
N ALA A 406 8.19 -10.32 -12.04
CA ALA A 406 9.04 -11.12 -12.92
C ALA A 406 9.30 -12.52 -12.33
N CYS A 407 9.65 -12.62 -11.04
CA CYS A 407 9.84 -13.90 -10.36
C CYS A 407 8.58 -14.79 -10.45
N LEU A 408 7.41 -14.21 -10.20
CA LEU A 408 6.13 -14.92 -10.30
C LEU A 408 5.80 -15.35 -11.74
N ARG A 409 6.13 -14.52 -12.75
CA ARG A 409 5.97 -14.87 -14.17
C ARG A 409 6.89 -16.00 -14.59
N VAL A 410 8.17 -15.95 -14.22
CA VAL A 410 9.14 -17.01 -14.49
C VAL A 410 8.69 -18.32 -13.84
N ARG A 411 8.19 -18.25 -12.60
CA ARG A 411 7.61 -19.38 -11.88
C ARG A 411 6.43 -20.00 -12.65
N ALA A 412 5.48 -19.18 -13.09
CA ALA A 412 4.27 -19.64 -13.77
C ALA A 412 4.49 -20.03 -15.24
N SER A 413 5.59 -19.61 -15.87
CA SER A 413 5.87 -19.93 -17.28
C SER A 413 6.07 -21.43 -17.47
N PRO A 414 5.38 -22.10 -18.40
CA PRO A 414 5.68 -23.49 -18.75
C PRO A 414 6.81 -23.62 -19.79
N THR A 415 7.19 -22.53 -20.47
CA THR A 415 8.06 -22.56 -21.65
C THR A 415 9.54 -22.38 -21.33
N LEU A 416 9.88 -21.84 -20.16
CA LEU A 416 11.27 -21.57 -19.79
C LEU A 416 12.04 -22.85 -19.41
N SER A 417 13.18 -23.05 -20.07
CA SER A 417 14.12 -24.14 -19.78
C SER A 417 14.76 -24.00 -18.39
N GLY A 418 15.34 -25.09 -17.89
CA GLY A 418 16.10 -25.08 -16.63
C GLY A 418 17.26 -24.08 -16.63
N ALA A 419 17.99 -23.96 -17.75
CA ALA A 419 19.11 -23.02 -17.87
C ALA A 419 18.66 -21.56 -17.81
N GLN A 420 17.59 -21.20 -18.53
CA GLN A 420 17.02 -19.85 -18.50
C GLN A 420 16.52 -19.47 -17.11
N ARG A 421 15.90 -20.42 -16.39
CA ARG A 421 15.48 -20.24 -15.00
C ARG A 421 16.67 -20.02 -14.07
N ALA A 422 17.76 -20.78 -14.25
CA ALA A 422 18.98 -20.64 -13.47
C ALA A 422 19.61 -19.25 -13.65
N GLU A 423 19.74 -18.82 -14.90
CA GLU A 423 20.28 -17.51 -15.25
C GLU A 423 19.44 -16.38 -14.66
N PHE A 424 18.11 -16.44 -14.82
CA PHE A 424 17.20 -15.48 -14.21
C PHE A 424 17.35 -15.45 -12.69
N ALA A 425 17.42 -16.61 -12.04
CA ALA A 425 17.52 -16.71 -10.58
C ALA A 425 18.79 -16.02 -10.04
N VAL A 426 19.94 -16.24 -10.68
CA VAL A 426 21.20 -15.60 -10.30
C VAL A 426 21.09 -14.07 -10.44
N ARG A 427 20.52 -13.58 -11.54
CA ARG A 427 20.36 -12.14 -11.75
C ARG A 427 19.37 -11.52 -10.75
N ALA A 428 18.23 -12.18 -10.51
CA ALA A 428 17.25 -11.75 -9.53
C ALA A 428 17.87 -11.70 -8.12
N TRP A 429 18.71 -12.66 -7.76
CA TRP A 429 19.42 -12.68 -6.48
C TRP A 429 20.37 -11.49 -6.33
N LEU A 430 21.19 -11.20 -7.35
CA LEU A 430 22.10 -10.05 -7.35
C LEU A 430 21.34 -8.73 -7.28
N GLU A 431 20.21 -8.61 -7.98
CA GLU A 431 19.34 -7.44 -7.95
C GLU A 431 18.72 -7.23 -6.55
N ILE A 432 18.28 -8.30 -5.88
CA ILE A 432 17.78 -8.22 -4.50
C ILE A 432 18.85 -7.65 -3.57
N ASP A 433 20.09 -8.14 -3.65
CA ASP A 433 21.20 -7.69 -2.81
C ASP A 433 21.63 -6.25 -3.15
N ASP A 434 21.56 -5.83 -4.42
CA ASP A 434 21.80 -4.45 -4.84
C ASP A 434 20.74 -3.50 -4.27
N ILE A 435 19.45 -3.84 -4.40
CA ILE A 435 18.35 -3.02 -3.86
C ILE A 435 18.48 -2.87 -2.35
N GLU A 436 18.77 -3.96 -1.62
CA GLU A 436 18.94 -3.91 -0.17
C GLU A 436 20.11 -3.00 0.24
N LYS A 437 21.28 -3.16 -0.39
CA LYS A 437 22.46 -2.31 -0.14
C LYS A 437 22.19 -0.83 -0.43
N ARG A 438 21.38 -0.53 -1.45
CA ARG A 438 20.98 0.86 -1.76
C ARG A 438 20.02 1.39 -0.70
N LEU A 439 19.01 0.62 -0.30
CA LEU A 439 18.08 0.98 0.77
C LEU A 439 18.79 1.23 2.12
N GLU A 440 19.83 0.45 2.45
CA GLU A 440 20.65 0.63 3.66
C GLU A 440 21.40 1.98 3.71
N ARG A 441 21.60 2.65 2.56
CA ARG A 441 22.22 3.99 2.51
C ARG A 441 21.26 5.10 2.94
N HIS A 442 19.95 4.83 3.00
CA HIS A 442 18.96 5.85 3.34
C HIS A 442 18.81 6.02 4.85
N THR A 443 18.88 7.28 5.28
CA THR A 443 18.71 7.69 6.67
C THR A 443 17.39 8.44 6.93
N CYS A 444 16.53 8.58 5.90
CA CYS A 444 15.30 9.39 5.97
C CYS A 444 14.19 8.82 6.86
N GLY A 445 14.29 7.57 7.32
CA GLY A 445 13.25 6.91 8.11
C GLY A 445 11.95 6.62 7.35
N LEU A 446 11.85 6.97 6.06
CA LEU A 446 10.69 6.62 5.21
C LEU A 446 10.61 5.10 4.99
N THR A 447 11.75 4.43 5.07
CA THR A 447 11.93 2.97 5.09
C THR A 447 11.42 2.31 6.38
N SER A 448 10.81 3.02 7.35
CA SER A 448 10.17 2.39 8.52
C SER A 448 8.65 2.29 8.39
N ASN A 449 7.99 3.34 7.86
CA ASN A 449 6.52 3.37 7.70
C ASN A 449 6.06 2.86 6.33
N TYR A 450 6.77 3.21 5.26
CA TYR A 450 6.67 2.53 3.95
C TYR A 450 7.50 1.23 3.93
N GLY A 451 8.36 1.07 4.94
CA GLY A 451 9.32 0.00 5.17
C GLY A 451 8.81 -1.41 5.32
N PHE A 452 7.64 -1.54 5.95
CA PHE A 452 6.96 -2.84 6.09
C PHE A 452 6.83 -3.51 4.75
N ALA A 453 6.44 -2.75 3.73
CA ALA A 453 6.39 -3.27 2.37
C ALA A 453 7.78 -3.60 1.82
N SER A 454 8.80 -2.74 1.98
CA SER A 454 10.10 -2.94 1.32
C SER A 454 10.89 -4.14 1.87
N VAL A 455 11.01 -4.25 3.20
CA VAL A 455 11.75 -5.34 3.86
C VAL A 455 11.02 -6.67 3.66
N GLU A 456 9.69 -6.68 3.80
CA GLU A 456 8.89 -7.87 3.54
C GLU A 456 8.93 -8.27 2.07
N MET A 457 8.90 -7.32 1.14
CA MET A 457 8.98 -7.59 -0.30
C MET A 457 10.31 -8.25 -0.64
N LEU A 458 11.43 -7.68 -0.19
CA LEU A 458 12.76 -8.25 -0.44
C LEU A 458 12.93 -9.63 0.19
N PHE A 459 12.37 -9.84 1.38
CA PHE A 459 12.41 -11.17 1.99
C PHE A 459 11.52 -12.18 1.25
N SER A 460 10.31 -11.79 0.86
CA SER A 460 9.41 -12.60 0.04
C SER A 460 10.05 -12.97 -1.30
N LEU A 461 10.76 -12.04 -1.92
CA LEU A 461 11.57 -12.25 -3.12
C LEU A 461 12.65 -13.31 -2.89
N ARG A 462 13.42 -13.22 -1.81
CA ARG A 462 14.44 -14.23 -1.46
C ARG A 462 13.82 -15.60 -1.28
N LEU A 463 12.72 -15.71 -0.54
CA LEU A 463 12.00 -16.98 -0.40
C LEU A 463 11.54 -17.53 -1.74
N CYS A 464 10.97 -16.69 -2.60
CA CYS A 464 10.51 -17.09 -3.94
C CYS A 464 11.70 -17.59 -4.79
N VAL A 465 12.80 -16.84 -4.84
CA VAL A 465 13.97 -17.20 -5.64
C VAL A 465 14.63 -18.46 -5.10
N SER A 466 14.84 -18.55 -3.78
CA SER A 466 15.48 -19.69 -3.15
C SER A 466 14.68 -20.99 -3.25
N TYR A 467 13.35 -20.94 -3.09
CA TYR A 467 12.51 -22.13 -3.16
C TYR A 467 12.44 -22.66 -4.60
N GLU A 468 12.19 -21.78 -5.56
CA GLU A 468 11.94 -22.16 -6.96
C GLU A 468 13.24 -22.49 -7.72
N PHE A 469 14.37 -21.88 -7.33
CA PHE A 469 15.64 -22.01 -8.03
C PHE A 469 16.75 -22.61 -7.18
N LYS A 470 16.38 -23.32 -6.11
CA LYS A 470 17.30 -23.99 -5.16
C LYS A 470 18.46 -24.74 -5.80
N ARG A 471 18.21 -25.43 -6.92
CA ARG A 471 19.21 -26.22 -7.66
C ARG A 471 20.28 -25.38 -8.40
N PHE A 472 20.09 -24.07 -8.49
CA PHE A 472 20.90 -23.16 -9.30
C PHE A 472 21.64 -22.09 -8.48
N ILE A 473 21.31 -21.96 -7.18
CA ILE A 473 21.97 -20.98 -6.30
C ILE A 473 23.22 -21.66 -5.69
N PRO A 474 24.41 -21.05 -5.79
CA PRO A 474 25.63 -21.61 -5.22
C PRO A 474 25.52 -21.80 -3.70
N GLN A 475 25.73 -23.04 -3.23
CA GLN A 475 25.73 -23.41 -1.79
C GLN A 475 26.72 -22.57 -0.95
N ILE A 476 27.77 -22.04 -1.58
CA ILE A 476 28.82 -21.21 -0.94
C ILE A 476 28.24 -19.89 -0.41
N THR A 477 27.20 -19.36 -1.05
CA THR A 477 26.52 -18.16 -0.56
C THR A 477 25.64 -18.47 0.65
N THR A 478 24.97 -19.61 0.69
CA THR A 478 24.05 -19.94 1.77
C THR A 478 24.76 -20.70 2.90
N THR A 479 25.17 -20.03 3.97
CA THR A 479 25.80 -20.64 5.15
C THR A 479 24.88 -21.71 5.78
N GLY A 480 24.96 -22.95 5.32
CA GLY A 480 24.32 -24.13 5.91
C GLY A 480 22.81 -24.35 5.66
N SER A 481 22.04 -23.39 5.13
CA SER A 481 20.61 -23.56 4.82
C SER A 481 20.34 -23.50 3.32
N ALA A 482 19.70 -24.53 2.79
CA ALA A 482 19.48 -24.65 1.35
C ALA A 482 18.36 -23.74 0.81
N LEU A 483 17.73 -22.89 1.64
CA LEU A 483 16.66 -21.98 1.24
C LEU A 483 16.91 -20.50 1.55
N PHE A 484 17.93 -20.13 2.36
CA PHE A 484 18.21 -18.73 2.68
C PHE A 484 19.56 -18.56 3.38
N TYR A 485 20.12 -17.34 3.36
CA TYR A 485 21.15 -16.96 4.32
C TYR A 485 20.53 -16.93 5.71
N ARG A 486 20.99 -17.79 6.63
CA ARG A 486 20.45 -17.87 8.00
C ARG A 486 20.40 -16.49 8.67
N ASP A 487 21.45 -15.69 8.53
CA ASP A 487 21.53 -14.33 9.09
C ASP A 487 20.44 -13.40 8.57
N LYS A 488 20.09 -13.51 7.27
CA LYS A 488 19.00 -12.71 6.67
C LYS A 488 17.64 -13.17 7.16
N ALA A 489 17.43 -14.47 7.36
CA ALA A 489 16.20 -14.98 7.97
C ALA A 489 16.08 -14.53 9.43
N GLU A 490 17.15 -14.62 10.22
CA GLU A 490 17.13 -14.10 11.60
C GLU A 490 16.88 -12.59 11.66
N SER A 491 17.51 -11.81 10.78
CA SER A 491 17.27 -10.38 10.67
C SER A 491 15.80 -10.07 10.34
N TYR A 492 15.24 -10.79 9.36
CA TYR A 492 13.83 -10.68 9.01
C TYR A 492 12.91 -11.08 10.16
N LEU A 493 13.21 -12.16 10.91
CA LEU A 493 12.40 -12.60 12.04
C LEU A 493 12.40 -11.57 13.19
N ARG A 494 13.56 -10.98 13.49
CA ARG A 494 13.67 -9.88 14.47
C ARG A 494 12.85 -8.67 14.02
N TYR A 495 12.97 -8.30 12.75
CA TYR A 495 12.17 -7.25 12.15
C TYR A 495 10.66 -7.52 12.26
N LEU A 496 10.23 -8.73 11.86
CA LEU A 496 8.85 -9.16 11.87
C LEU A 496 8.26 -9.13 13.29
N ALA A 497 9.02 -9.58 14.30
CA ALA A 497 8.60 -9.54 15.69
C ALA A 497 8.35 -8.10 16.18
N VAL A 498 9.25 -7.16 15.85
CA VAL A 498 9.09 -5.72 16.18
C VAL A 498 7.89 -5.13 15.44
N ALA A 499 7.75 -5.42 14.15
CA ALA A 499 6.67 -4.94 13.29
C ALA A 499 5.29 -5.38 13.80
N PHE A 500 5.12 -6.68 14.03
CA PHE A 500 3.90 -7.25 14.56
C PHE A 500 3.56 -6.74 15.95
N LYS A 501 4.57 -6.60 16.82
CA LYS A 501 4.36 -6.01 18.14
C LYS A 501 3.93 -4.54 18.05
N SER A 502 4.50 -3.75 17.14
CA SER A 502 4.13 -2.34 16.96
C SER A 502 2.67 -2.19 16.51
N VAL A 503 2.24 -2.99 15.52
CA VAL A 503 0.84 -3.02 15.08
C VAL A 503 -0.08 -3.53 16.19
N TRP A 504 0.33 -4.57 16.92
CA TRP A 504 -0.41 -5.09 18.06
C TRP A 504 -0.60 -4.04 19.16
N ASP A 505 0.47 -3.35 19.56
CA ASP A 505 0.39 -2.33 20.59
C ASP A 505 -0.56 -1.22 20.15
N GLY A 506 -0.51 -0.80 18.87
CA GLY A 506 -1.45 0.15 18.30
C GLY A 506 -2.92 -0.30 18.29
N ILE A 507 -3.19 -1.60 18.07
CA ILE A 507 -4.55 -2.17 18.13
C ILE A 507 -5.03 -2.30 19.59
N ARG A 508 -4.15 -2.73 20.50
CA ARG A 508 -4.49 -2.93 21.92
C ARG A 508 -4.75 -1.62 22.65
N THR A 509 -4.01 -0.56 22.29
CA THR A 509 -4.22 0.78 22.84
C THR A 509 -5.39 1.53 22.18
N ALA A 510 -6.11 0.90 21.25
CA ALA A 510 -7.28 1.50 20.60
C ALA A 510 -8.46 1.59 21.58
N THR A 511 -8.33 2.49 22.57
CA THR A 511 -9.40 2.94 23.44
C THR A 511 -10.32 3.90 22.67
N PRO A 512 -11.51 4.24 23.21
CA PRO A 512 -12.37 5.26 22.61
C PRO A 512 -11.57 6.57 22.43
N GLY A 513 -11.28 6.94 21.17
CA GLY A 513 -10.43 8.08 20.83
C GLY A 513 -9.08 7.75 20.17
N ASP A 514 -8.84 6.50 19.77
CA ASP A 514 -7.66 6.13 18.97
C ASP A 514 -7.52 7.02 17.73
N LYS A 515 -6.48 7.85 17.71
CA LYS A 515 -6.19 8.77 16.59
C LYS A 515 -5.68 8.02 15.36
N GLU A 516 -5.10 6.84 15.53
CA GLU A 516 -4.48 6.05 14.45
C GLU A 516 -5.43 5.02 13.83
N LEU A 517 -6.59 4.81 14.46
CA LEU A 517 -7.70 3.95 13.99
C LEU A 517 -7.22 2.56 13.55
N ASN A 518 -6.34 1.95 14.33
CA ASN A 518 -5.64 0.72 13.93
C ASN A 518 -6.59 -0.47 13.75
N HIS A 519 -7.71 -0.49 14.47
CA HIS A 519 -8.76 -1.50 14.33
C HIS A 519 -9.44 -1.49 12.95
N ARG A 520 -9.32 -0.41 12.15
CA ARG A 520 -9.86 -0.32 10.79
C ARG A 520 -8.96 -0.93 9.70
N LYS A 521 -7.70 -1.29 10.02
CA LYS A 521 -6.68 -1.72 9.03
C LYS A 521 -6.76 -3.22 8.72
N VAL A 522 -7.88 -3.66 8.15
CA VAL A 522 -8.25 -5.08 7.95
C VAL A 522 -7.20 -5.89 7.19
N LEU A 523 -6.51 -5.28 6.23
CA LEU A 523 -5.49 -5.94 5.41
C LEU A 523 -4.34 -6.53 6.26
N PHE A 524 -4.10 -6.01 7.46
CA PHE A 524 -3.08 -6.57 8.35
C PHE A 524 -3.38 -8.02 8.75
N ILE A 525 -4.63 -8.49 8.69
CA ILE A 525 -4.97 -9.89 8.96
C ILE A 525 -4.18 -10.83 8.04
N PHE A 526 -4.19 -10.56 6.73
CA PHE A 526 -3.47 -11.37 5.75
C PHE A 526 -1.96 -11.24 5.90
N TRP A 527 -1.48 -10.06 6.26
CA TRP A 527 -0.07 -9.81 6.56
C TRP A 527 0.42 -10.65 7.76
N PHE A 528 -0.34 -10.68 8.86
CA PHE A 528 -0.07 -11.54 10.01
C PHE A 528 -0.04 -13.03 9.63
N MET A 529 -1.08 -13.51 8.92
CA MET A 529 -1.14 -14.90 8.48
C MET A 529 0.05 -15.27 7.58
N SER A 530 0.42 -14.38 6.65
CA SER A 530 1.55 -14.58 5.74
C SER A 530 2.87 -14.65 6.49
N GLY A 531 3.10 -13.75 7.45
CA GLY A 531 4.31 -13.76 8.29
C GLY A 531 4.42 -15.04 9.13
N ILE A 532 3.32 -15.47 9.76
CA ILE A 532 3.29 -16.72 10.54
C ILE A 532 3.59 -17.92 9.63
N LYS A 533 2.99 -17.98 8.43
CA LYS A 533 3.24 -19.04 7.47
C LYS A 533 4.70 -19.06 7.00
N LYS A 534 5.30 -17.89 6.75
CA LYS A 534 6.74 -17.77 6.43
C LYS A 534 7.61 -18.29 7.59
N CYS A 535 7.28 -17.99 8.84
CA CYS A 535 8.00 -18.52 10.00
C CYS A 535 8.00 -20.06 10.04
N ILE A 536 6.84 -20.69 9.77
CA ILE A 536 6.74 -22.15 9.70
C ILE A 536 7.64 -22.70 8.60
N VAL A 537 7.58 -22.11 7.38
CA VAL A 537 8.42 -22.52 6.24
C VAL A 537 9.91 -22.39 6.54
N LEU A 538 10.33 -21.33 7.24
CA LEU A 538 11.73 -21.12 7.63
C LEU A 538 12.21 -22.20 8.62
N TRP A 539 11.36 -22.58 9.57
CA TRP A 539 11.69 -23.65 10.51
C TRP A 539 11.69 -25.04 9.85
N GLU A 540 10.75 -25.31 8.94
CA GLU A 540 10.73 -26.55 8.16
C GLU A 540 12.00 -26.71 7.31
N ALA A 541 12.55 -25.59 6.83
CA ALA A 541 13.79 -25.55 6.08
C ALA A 541 15.05 -25.74 6.95
N ASP A 542 15.01 -25.27 8.20
CA ASP A 542 16.10 -25.35 9.17
C ASP A 542 15.50 -25.49 10.59
N SER A 543 15.42 -26.72 11.08
CA SER A 543 14.78 -27.05 12.35
C SER A 543 15.48 -26.45 13.57
N THR A 544 16.73 -26.00 13.42
CA THR A 544 17.49 -25.31 14.47
C THR A 544 17.12 -23.82 14.59
N LEU A 545 16.34 -23.27 13.65
CA LEU A 545 15.87 -21.88 13.67
C LEU A 545 14.61 -21.74 14.53
N THR A 546 14.71 -22.11 15.82
CA THR A 546 13.59 -22.08 16.78
C THR A 546 13.00 -20.68 16.99
N LEU A 547 13.80 -19.62 16.76
CA LEU A 547 13.35 -18.22 16.73
C LEU A 547 12.12 -18.03 15.85
N ALA A 548 12.03 -18.73 14.71
CA ALA A 548 10.90 -18.61 13.79
C ALA A 548 9.58 -19.04 14.46
N LEU A 549 9.60 -20.18 15.16
CA LEU A 549 8.42 -20.69 15.86
C LEU A 549 8.06 -19.81 17.07
N THR A 550 9.05 -19.30 17.81
CA THR A 550 8.80 -18.36 18.91
C THR A 550 8.10 -17.09 18.41
N THR A 551 8.60 -16.50 17.32
CA THR A 551 7.96 -15.33 16.68
C THR A 551 6.56 -15.66 16.19
N ALA A 552 6.35 -16.82 15.56
CA ALA A 552 5.05 -17.26 15.08
C ALA A 552 4.01 -17.42 16.22
N CYS A 553 4.39 -18.07 17.32
CA CYS A 553 3.52 -18.27 18.48
C CYS A 553 3.07 -16.95 19.12
N GLN A 554 4.00 -16.00 19.29
CA GLN A 554 3.67 -14.67 19.81
C GLN A 554 2.69 -13.93 18.90
N SER A 555 2.93 -14.01 17.59
CA SER A 555 2.14 -13.32 16.56
C SER A 555 0.74 -13.93 16.39
N ALA A 556 0.60 -15.24 16.63
CA ALA A 556 -0.67 -15.95 16.62
C ALA A 556 -1.67 -15.32 17.60
N SER A 557 -1.23 -14.99 18.81
CA SER A 557 -2.10 -14.34 19.80
C SER A 557 -2.57 -12.95 19.36
N TYR A 558 -1.74 -12.19 18.63
CA TYR A 558 -2.11 -10.89 18.10
C TYR A 558 -3.15 -11.01 16.98
N LEU A 559 -2.93 -11.94 16.06
CA LEU A 559 -3.84 -12.23 14.96
C LEU A 559 -5.21 -12.71 15.46
N GLU A 560 -5.25 -13.59 16.45
CA GLU A 560 -6.50 -14.12 16.99
C GLU A 560 -7.38 -13.04 17.62
N TYR A 561 -6.77 -12.10 18.32
CA TYR A 561 -7.46 -10.92 18.81
C TYR A 561 -7.92 -10.02 17.66
N PHE A 562 -7.11 -9.84 16.61
CA PHE A 562 -7.50 -9.04 15.47
C PHE A 562 -8.69 -9.63 14.67
N LEU A 563 -8.77 -10.96 14.57
CA LEU A 563 -9.90 -11.70 14.00
C LEU A 563 -11.21 -11.56 14.80
N MET A 564 -11.16 -11.07 16.04
CA MET A 564 -12.37 -10.72 16.80
C MET A 564 -12.99 -9.41 16.32
N TYR A 565 -12.19 -8.43 15.87
CA TYR A 565 -12.70 -7.18 15.31
C TYR A 565 -13.36 -7.39 13.94
N TRP A 566 -12.87 -8.38 13.19
CA TRP A 566 -13.29 -8.67 11.81
C TRP A 566 -13.71 -10.14 11.65
N PRO A 567 -14.86 -10.54 12.21
CA PRO A 567 -15.33 -11.90 12.10
C PRO A 567 -15.67 -12.24 10.65
N ALA A 568 -14.90 -13.17 10.08
CA ALA A 568 -15.17 -13.77 8.77
C ALA A 568 -14.88 -15.27 8.82
N THR A 569 -15.88 -16.09 8.47
CA THR A 569 -15.80 -17.56 8.52
C THR A 569 -14.64 -18.09 7.69
N ARG A 570 -14.47 -17.57 6.46
CA ARG A 570 -13.38 -17.96 5.56
C ARG A 570 -11.99 -17.67 6.15
N LEU A 571 -11.79 -16.47 6.71
CA LEU A 571 -10.51 -16.12 7.33
C LEU A 571 -10.22 -16.99 8.54
N ARG A 572 -11.24 -17.32 9.34
CA ARG A 572 -11.08 -18.26 10.45
C ARG A 572 -10.67 -19.65 9.97
N GLN A 573 -11.27 -20.16 8.89
CA GLN A 573 -10.88 -21.45 8.32
C GLN A 573 -9.43 -21.46 7.82
N ILE A 574 -9.02 -20.42 7.09
CA ILE A 574 -7.62 -20.26 6.65
C ILE A 574 -6.68 -20.22 7.85
N TRP A 575 -7.02 -19.40 8.86
CA TRP A 575 -6.23 -19.32 10.10
C TRP A 575 -6.12 -20.67 10.82
N GLN A 576 -7.22 -21.41 10.97
CA GLN A 576 -7.19 -22.71 11.63
C GLN A 576 -6.21 -23.65 10.92
N GLY A 577 -6.21 -23.70 9.58
CA GLY A 577 -5.24 -24.48 8.82
C GLY A 577 -3.79 -24.11 9.13
N ILE A 578 -3.47 -22.82 9.18
CA ILE A 578 -2.12 -22.33 9.52
C ILE A 578 -1.79 -22.62 10.99
N ARG A 579 -2.75 -22.45 11.90
CA ARG A 579 -2.59 -22.69 13.34
C ARG A 579 -2.29 -24.16 13.63
N TYR A 580 -2.95 -25.10 12.95
CA TYR A 580 -2.64 -26.53 13.08
C TYR A 580 -1.19 -26.84 12.69
N GLN A 581 -0.73 -26.29 11.55
CA GLN A 581 0.67 -26.45 11.12
C GLN A 581 1.65 -25.87 12.13
N LEU A 582 1.34 -24.71 12.73
CA LEU A 582 2.16 -24.10 13.77
C LEU A 582 2.24 -24.99 15.02
N VAL A 583 1.11 -25.52 15.49
CA VAL A 583 1.07 -26.43 16.65
C VAL A 583 1.89 -27.69 16.39
N GLU A 584 1.75 -28.29 15.21
CA GLU A 584 2.52 -29.47 14.81
C GLU A 584 4.03 -29.18 14.77
N ALA A 585 4.42 -28.04 14.19
CA ALA A 585 5.81 -27.61 14.15
C ALA A 585 6.39 -27.38 15.56
N CYS A 586 5.64 -26.73 16.45
CA CYS A 586 6.03 -26.56 17.86
C CYS A 586 6.24 -27.90 18.57
N PHE A 587 5.33 -28.86 18.37
CA PHE A 587 5.44 -30.19 18.96
C PHE A 587 6.71 -30.91 18.49
N LYS A 588 6.99 -30.90 17.18
CA LYS A 588 8.22 -31.47 16.59
C LYS A 588 9.49 -30.80 17.10
N ALA A 589 9.44 -29.49 17.39
CA ALA A 589 10.55 -28.73 17.93
C ALA A 589 10.74 -28.86 19.46
N GLY A 590 9.81 -29.54 20.17
CA GLY A 590 9.81 -29.56 21.63
C GLY A 590 9.50 -28.20 22.28
N LEU A 591 8.80 -27.31 21.56
CA LEU A 591 8.42 -25.98 22.01
C LEU A 591 6.96 -25.94 22.48
N PRO A 592 6.60 -25.05 23.42
CA PRO A 592 5.21 -24.85 23.79
C PRO A 592 4.39 -24.34 22.60
N PRO A 593 3.21 -24.92 22.31
CA PRO A 593 2.33 -24.43 21.26
C PRO A 593 1.75 -23.05 21.60
N PRO A 594 1.20 -22.32 20.61
CA PRO A 594 0.49 -21.07 20.87
C PRO A 594 -0.67 -21.30 21.85
N SER A 595 -0.88 -20.33 22.75
CA SER A 595 -1.92 -20.40 23.79
C SER A 595 -3.28 -20.80 23.21
N ALA A 596 -3.98 -21.72 23.87
CA ALA A 596 -5.36 -22.08 23.55
C ALA A 596 -6.38 -21.12 24.19
N ALA A 597 -5.92 -20.14 24.98
CA ALA A 597 -6.80 -19.18 25.62
C ALA A 597 -7.53 -18.34 24.56
N ILE A 598 -8.85 -18.26 24.68
CA ILE A 598 -9.67 -17.38 23.86
C ILE A 598 -9.25 -15.93 24.20
N PRO A 599 -8.93 -15.09 23.19
CA PRO A 599 -8.58 -13.71 23.49
C PRO A 599 -9.74 -13.01 24.20
N ARG A 600 -9.42 -12.10 25.13
CA ARG A 600 -10.45 -11.42 25.94
C ARG A 600 -11.47 -10.71 25.04
N PRO A 601 -12.77 -10.70 25.39
CA PRO A 601 -13.80 -9.99 24.64
C PRO A 601 -13.40 -8.54 24.38
N ILE A 602 -13.72 -8.04 23.19
CA ILE A 602 -13.53 -6.63 22.85
C ILE A 602 -14.39 -5.80 23.81
N PRO A 603 -13.82 -4.82 24.54
CA PRO A 603 -14.61 -3.88 25.33
C PRO A 603 -15.62 -3.19 24.41
N ARG A 604 -16.91 -3.48 24.56
CA ARG A 604 -17.96 -2.78 23.83
C ARG A 604 -18.23 -1.47 24.55
N ASN A 605 -18.19 -0.36 23.81
CA ASN A 605 -18.81 0.87 24.26
C ASN A 605 -20.32 0.70 24.17
N ASP A 606 -20.94 0.20 25.24
CA ASP A 606 -22.36 0.45 25.41
C ASP A 606 -22.51 1.96 25.61
N ALA A 607 -23.24 2.65 24.73
CA ALA A 607 -23.58 4.05 24.94
C ALA A 607 -24.26 4.31 26.30
N ALA A 608 -24.76 3.24 26.95
CA ALA A 608 -25.27 3.24 28.31
C ALA A 608 -24.16 3.30 29.39
N SER A 609 -22.96 2.76 29.18
CA SER A 609 -21.88 2.76 30.19
C SER A 609 -21.16 4.12 30.29
N VAL A 610 -21.06 4.85 29.18
CA VAL A 610 -20.54 6.23 29.17
C VAL A 610 -21.48 7.19 29.91
N ALA A 611 -22.80 6.93 29.89
CA ALA A 611 -23.77 7.67 30.69
C ALA A 611 -23.77 7.26 32.18
N ALA A 612 -23.24 6.07 32.52
CA ALA A 612 -23.26 5.51 33.87
C ALA A 612 -21.95 5.71 34.67
N GLY A 613 -20.92 6.34 34.10
CA GLY A 613 -19.73 6.78 34.85
C GLY A 613 -18.87 5.65 35.44
N THR A 614 -19.02 4.41 35.00
CA THR A 614 -18.25 3.26 35.50
C THR A 614 -17.19 2.82 34.49
N ALA A 615 -16.02 3.46 34.55
CA ALA A 615 -14.80 2.91 33.94
C ALA A 615 -14.30 1.72 34.80
N PRO A 616 -13.94 0.56 34.23
CA PRO A 616 -13.28 -0.49 34.98
C PRO A 616 -11.78 -0.19 35.14
N GLN A 617 -11.26 -0.43 36.36
CA GLN A 617 -9.83 -0.41 36.70
C GLN A 617 -9.06 -1.56 36.07
#